data_AF-A0A2E6U3U4-F1
#
_entry.id   AF-A0A2E6U3U4-F1
#
_cell.length_a   1.000
_cell.length_b   1.000
_cell.length_c   1.000
_cell.angle_alpha   90.00
_cell.angle_beta   90.00
_cell.angle_gamma   90.00
#
_symmetry.space_group_name_H-M   'P 1'
#
loop_
_entity.id
_entity.type
_entity.pdbx_description
1 polymer ?
#
loop_
_entity_poly.entity_id
_entity_poly.type
_entity_poly.pdbx_seq_one_letter_code
_entity_poly.pdbx_strand_id
1 'polypeptide(L)'
;MIMSEKIIVMALTRLRKAGKVSNIQWSDIIAHDPTGRLAGLRGLARKEALNSATRKCGVARRAGGEVYDFLDAGKQFHRRGDTR
;
A
#
# COMPACT_ATOMS: atom_id res chain seq x y z
N MET A 1 -2.29 -11.28 -12.99
CA MET A 1 -2.23 -10.60 -11.67
C MET A 1 -0.97 -11.07 -10.97
N ILE A 2 -0.11 -10.14 -10.55
CA ILE A 2 1.16 -10.45 -9.86
C ILE A 2 0.83 -10.95 -8.44
N MET A 3 1.63 -11.88 -7.88
CA MET A 3 1.36 -12.49 -6.57
C MET A 3 1.16 -11.44 -5.46
N SER A 4 2.00 -10.41 -5.42
CA SER A 4 1.94 -9.31 -4.46
C SER A 4 0.62 -8.54 -4.50
N GLU A 5 0.06 -8.35 -5.69
CA GLU A 5 -1.22 -7.67 -5.87
C GLU A 5 -2.38 -8.50 -5.28
N LYS A 6 -2.37 -9.82 -5.51
CA LYS A 6 -3.37 -10.73 -4.92
C LYS A 6 -3.36 -10.65 -3.39
N ILE A 7 -2.18 -10.66 -2.79
CA ILE A 7 -2.01 -10.60 -1.33
C ILE A 7 -2.50 -9.26 -0.78
N ILE A 8 -2.19 -8.13 -1.45
CA ILE A 8 -2.69 -6.81 -1.04
C ILE A 8 -4.22 -6.73 -1.18
N VAL A 9 -4.80 -7.27 -2.26
CA VAL A 9 -6.27 -7.33 -2.42
C VAL A 9 -6.93 -8.09 -1.26
N MET A 10 -6.34 -9.20 -0.83
CA MET A 10 -6.84 -9.95 0.33
C MET A 10 -6.75 -9.12 1.62
N ALA A 11 -5.62 -8.44 1.86
CA ALA A 11 -5.43 -7.58 3.03
C ALA A 11 -6.42 -6.41 3.05
N LEU A 12 -6.61 -5.72 1.92
CA LEU A 12 -7.58 -4.62 1.77
C LEU A 12 -9.02 -5.10 1.98
N THR A 13 -9.35 -6.29 1.51
CA THR A 13 -10.69 -6.88 1.71
C THR A 13 -10.94 -7.17 3.19
N ARG A 14 -9.93 -7.66 3.91
CA ARG A 14 -10.02 -7.89 5.37
C ARG A 14 -10.17 -6.59 6.14
N LEU A 15 -9.40 -5.56 5.79
CA LEU A 15 -9.50 -4.22 6.37
C LEU A 15 -10.91 -3.64 6.18
N ARG A 16 -11.46 -3.76 4.96
CA ARG A 16 -12.83 -3.34 4.67
C ARG A 16 -13.87 -4.10 5.50
N LYS A 17 -13.71 -5.42 5.65
CA LYS A 17 -14.59 -6.24 6.52
C LYS A 17 -14.49 -5.83 8.00
N ALA A 18 -13.33 -5.39 8.45
CA ALA A 18 -13.11 -4.85 9.79
C ALA A 18 -13.59 -3.39 9.96
N GLY A 19 -14.27 -2.81 8.96
CA GLY A 19 -14.79 -1.43 9.00
C GLY A 19 -13.77 -0.34 8.66
N LYS A 20 -12.50 -0.69 8.39
CA LYS A 20 -11.48 0.26 7.93
C LYS A 20 -11.58 0.46 6.41
N VAL A 21 -12.28 1.52 6.01
CA VAL A 21 -12.53 1.86 4.59
C VAL A 21 -11.89 3.18 4.15
N SER A 22 -11.32 3.93 5.09
CA SER A 22 -10.66 5.21 4.87
C SER A 22 -9.31 5.23 5.59
N ASN A 23 -8.32 5.90 4.99
CA ASN A 23 -6.99 6.09 5.56
C ASN A 23 -6.20 4.81 5.90
N ILE A 24 -5.90 3.98 4.88
CA ILE A 24 -5.13 2.74 5.05
C ILE A 24 -3.63 3.01 4.97
N GLN A 25 -2.88 2.59 5.99
CA GLN A 25 -1.42 2.64 6.03
C GLN A 25 -0.78 1.33 5.53
N TRP A 26 0.51 1.36 5.22
CA TRP A 26 1.24 0.15 4.81
C TRP A 26 1.36 -0.86 5.97
N SER A 27 1.50 -0.38 7.20
CA SER A 27 1.48 -1.17 8.44
C SER A 27 0.18 -1.96 8.60
N ASP A 28 -0.99 -1.35 8.35
CA ASP A 28 -2.28 -2.03 8.32
C ASP A 28 -2.29 -3.17 7.29
N ILE A 29 -1.76 -2.93 6.10
CA ILE A 29 -1.74 -3.92 5.02
C ILE A 29 -0.83 -5.10 5.38
N ILE A 30 0.33 -4.85 5.98
CA ILE A 30 1.22 -5.90 6.49
C ILE A 30 0.54 -6.67 7.63
N ALA A 31 -0.11 -5.98 8.57
CA ALA A 31 -0.79 -6.62 9.69
C ALA A 31 -1.90 -7.58 9.23
N HIS A 32 -2.51 -7.32 8.07
CA HIS A 32 -3.54 -8.16 7.47
C HIS A 32 -3.03 -9.07 6.33
N ASP A 33 -1.72 -9.09 6.06
CA ASP A 33 -1.05 -9.98 5.09
C ASP A 33 -1.04 -11.42 5.62
N PRO A 34 -1.82 -12.36 5.02
CA PRO A 34 -1.83 -13.75 5.45
C PRO A 34 -0.52 -14.50 5.19
N THR A 35 0.37 -13.95 4.38
CA THR A 35 1.56 -14.65 3.88
C THR A 35 2.87 -14.15 4.50
N GLY A 36 2.85 -12.97 5.12
CA GLY A 36 4.05 -12.25 5.59
C GLY A 36 5.01 -11.79 4.49
N ARG A 37 4.67 -12.02 3.21
CA ARG A 37 5.56 -11.77 2.06
C ARG A 37 5.60 -10.30 1.65
N LEU A 38 4.61 -9.48 2.04
CA LEU A 38 4.57 -8.07 1.67
C LEU A 38 5.69 -7.25 2.31
N ALA A 39 6.17 -7.65 3.50
CA ALA A 39 7.27 -6.99 4.18
C ALA A 39 8.59 -7.02 3.38
N GLY A 40 8.77 -8.02 2.50
CA GLY A 40 9.96 -8.17 1.65
C GLY A 40 9.89 -7.47 0.28
N LEU A 41 8.75 -6.87 -0.09
CA LEU A 41 8.64 -6.20 -1.39
C LEU A 41 9.53 -4.94 -1.46
N ARG A 42 9.99 -4.54 -2.64
CA ARG A 42 10.73 -3.27 -2.80
C ARG A 42 9.76 -2.09 -3.04
N GLY A 43 10.17 -0.86 -2.72
CA GLY A 43 9.34 0.34 -2.80
C GLY A 43 8.52 0.48 -4.09
N LEU A 44 9.16 0.42 -5.27
CA LEU A 44 8.44 0.52 -6.55
C LEU A 44 7.39 -0.61 -6.74
N ALA A 45 7.77 -1.85 -6.45
CA ALA A 45 6.87 -3.01 -6.53
C ALA A 45 5.70 -2.91 -5.54
N ARG A 46 5.93 -2.36 -4.33
CA ARG A 46 4.86 -2.06 -3.36
C ARG A 46 3.90 -1.01 -3.91
N LYS A 47 4.40 0.08 -4.49
CA LYS A 47 3.59 1.18 -5.05
C LYS A 47 2.63 0.68 -6.13
N GLU A 48 3.17 -0.05 -7.11
CA GLU A 48 2.39 -0.53 -8.25
C GLU A 48 1.35 -1.56 -7.84
N ALA A 49 1.75 -2.54 -7.04
CA ALA A 49 0.84 -3.56 -6.53
C ALA A 49 -0.28 -2.94 -5.66
N LEU A 50 0.06 -1.95 -4.83
CA LEU A 50 -0.91 -1.23 -4.01
C LEU A 50 -1.85 -0.38 -4.88
N ASN A 51 -1.34 0.37 -5.85
CA ASN A 51 -2.15 1.15 -6.78
C ASN A 51 -3.15 0.30 -7.55
N SER A 52 -2.70 -0.85 -8.04
CA SER A 52 -3.56 -1.80 -8.74
C SER A 52 -4.63 -2.37 -7.81
N ALA A 53 -4.26 -2.80 -6.61
CA ALA A 53 -5.19 -3.36 -5.62
C ALA A 53 -6.23 -2.34 -5.13
N THR A 54 -5.82 -1.10 -4.85
CA THR A 54 -6.74 -0.03 -4.40
C THR A 54 -7.79 0.28 -5.46
N ARG A 55 -7.41 0.36 -6.75
CA ARG A 55 -8.36 0.56 -7.86
C ARG A 55 -9.41 -0.55 -7.91
N LYS A 56 -9.00 -1.81 -7.73
CA LYS A 56 -9.89 -2.97 -7.76
C LYS A 56 -10.81 -3.07 -6.54
N CYS A 57 -10.30 -2.72 -5.36
CA CYS A 57 -11.07 -2.82 -4.12
C CYS A 57 -12.00 -1.62 -3.89
N GLY A 58 -11.94 -0.58 -4.73
CA GLY A 58 -12.79 0.62 -4.61
C GLY A 58 -12.59 1.37 -3.30
N VAL A 59 -11.38 1.30 -2.72
CA VAL A 59 -11.09 1.94 -1.43
C VAL A 59 -10.66 3.38 -1.68
N ALA A 60 -11.37 4.35 -1.09
CA ALA A 60 -11.06 5.77 -1.18
C ALA A 60 -9.72 6.06 -0.50
N ARG A 61 -8.73 6.42 -1.31
CA ARG A 61 -7.35 6.52 -0.84
C ARG A 61 -7.04 7.91 -0.32
N ARG A 62 -7.02 8.07 1.00
CA ARG A 62 -6.07 8.98 1.66
C ARG A 62 -4.95 8.10 2.18
N ALA A 63 -3.94 7.82 1.36
CA ALA A 63 -2.77 7.11 1.87
C ALA A 63 -2.06 8.06 2.84
N GLY A 64 -1.94 7.65 4.10
CA GLY A 64 -1.19 8.39 5.11
C GLY A 64 0.27 8.56 4.71
N GLY A 65 0.95 9.56 5.30
CA GLY A 65 2.34 9.93 5.03
C GLY A 65 3.24 8.72 4.82
N GLU A 66 3.23 7.75 5.74
CA GLU A 66 4.10 6.57 5.72
C GLU A 66 4.09 5.74 4.44
N VAL A 67 2.96 5.62 3.72
CA VAL A 67 2.93 4.89 2.44
C VAL A 67 3.74 5.65 1.40
N TYR A 68 3.60 6.99 1.36
CA TYR A 68 4.35 7.82 0.43
C TYR A 68 5.77 8.09 0.92
N ASP A 69 5.99 8.24 2.22
CA ASP A 69 7.29 8.44 2.87
C ASP A 69 8.15 7.17 2.75
N PHE A 70 7.56 5.96 2.77
CA PHE A 70 8.28 4.72 2.47
C PHE A 70 8.63 4.60 0.98
N LEU A 71 7.77 5.10 0.09
CA LEU A 71 8.06 5.20 -1.34
C LEU A 71 9.08 6.29 -1.65
N ASP A 72 9.07 7.36 -0.85
CA ASP A 72 10.01 8.48 -0.90
C ASP A 72 11.35 8.12 -0.26
N ALA A 73 11.39 7.26 0.77
CA ALA A 73 12.63 6.70 1.29
C ALA A 73 13.35 5.80 0.26
N GLY A 74 12.66 5.43 -0.83
CA GLY A 74 13.24 4.77 -2.00
C GLY A 74 13.73 5.71 -3.12
N LYS A 75 13.65 7.03 -2.96
CA LYS A 75 14.06 8.05 -3.95
C LYS A 75 15.59 8.27 -3.88
N GLN A 76 16.44 8.28 -4.90
CA GLN A 76 16.35 8.56 -6.36
C GLN A 76 15.59 9.81 -6.81
N PHE A 77 15.02 10.59 -5.89
CA PHE A 77 14.38 11.88 -6.14
C PHE A 77 14.49 12.74 -4.87
N HIS A 78 15.25 13.82 -4.98
CA HIS A 78 15.34 14.80 -3.91
C HIS A 78 14.00 15.50 -3.71
N ARG A 79 13.58 15.60 -2.45
CA ARG A 79 12.49 16.47 -2.02
C ARG A 79 12.87 17.92 -2.36
N ARG A 80 12.09 18.59 -3.21
CA ARG A 80 12.18 20.05 -3.44
C ARG A 80 10.85 20.70 -3.07
N GLY A 81 10.76 21.20 -1.84
CA GLY A 81 9.60 21.98 -1.39
C GLY A 81 8.28 21.21 -1.34
N ASP A 82 7.18 21.89 -1.72
CA ASP A 82 5.78 21.44 -1.59
C ASP A 82 5.27 20.48 -2.68
N THR A 83 6.13 20.03 -3.59
CA THR A 83 5.75 19.10 -4.66
C THR A 83 6.64 17.87 -4.69
N ARG A 84 5.99 16.71 -4.92
CA ARG A 84 6.55 15.36 -4.82
C ARG A 84 7.07 14.80 -6.12
#